data_AF-A0A240URL8-F1
#
_entry.id   AF-A0A240URL8-F1
#
_cell.length_a   1.000
_cell.length_b   1.000
_cell.length_c   1.000
_cell.angle_alpha   90.00
_cell.angle_beta   90.00
_cell.angle_gamma   90.00
#
_symmetry.space_group_name_H-M   'P 1'
#
loop_
_entity.id
_entity.type
_entity.pdbx_description
1 polymer ?
#
loop_
_entity_poly.entity_id
_entity_poly.type
_entity_poly.pdbx_seq_one_letter_code
_entity_poly.pdbx_strand_id
1 'polypeptide(L)'
;MEHYPDIEVYLACNDAERISQWLANALETSVTLERAGKHQWRAAPIYKGQRLPILLVENAADRMASLWLDSDLTPWPRDADCARAASQALACEVRCSLGGWQPGDDPDRFFQVLADGSEGVIYWPDAGAQDGKK
;
A
#
# COMPACT_ATOMS: atom_id res chain seq x y z
N MET A 1 19.56 -7.79 -0.17
CA MET A 1 18.40 -7.02 0.30
C MET A 1 17.25 -7.99 0.27
N GLU A 2 16.59 -8.22 1.40
CA GLU A 2 15.53 -9.22 1.51
C GLU A 2 14.24 -8.64 0.92
N HIS A 3 13.64 -9.37 -0.03
CA HIS A 3 12.35 -9.00 -0.63
C HIS A 3 11.23 -9.63 0.19
N TYR A 4 10.21 -8.84 0.50
CA TYR A 4 9.02 -9.38 1.16
C TYR A 4 8.21 -10.23 0.17
N PRO A 5 7.64 -11.36 0.61
CA PRO A 5 6.85 -12.24 -0.24
C PRO A 5 5.59 -11.56 -0.77
N ASP A 6 5.13 -10.53 -0.06
CA ASP A 6 4.01 -9.68 -0.41
C ASP A 6 4.23 -8.26 0.13
N ILE A 7 3.53 -7.30 -0.45
CA ILE A 7 3.58 -5.89 -0.07
C ILE A 7 2.17 -5.41 0.20
N GLU A 8 1.95 -4.76 1.34
CA GLU A 8 0.71 -4.05 1.67
C GLU A 8 0.98 -2.58 2.00
N VAL A 9 0.33 -1.69 1.26
CA VAL A 9 0.37 -0.24 1.49
C VAL A 9 -1.03 0.35 1.52
N TYR A 10 -1.26 1.31 2.41
CA TYR A 10 -2.50 2.06 2.53
C TYR A 10 -2.35 3.40 1.83
N LEU A 11 -3.20 3.69 0.85
CA LEU A 11 -3.17 4.87 0.00
C LEU A 11 -4.33 5.81 0.36
N ALA A 12 -4.06 7.10 0.54
CA ALA A 12 -5.14 8.10 0.61
C ALA A 12 -5.76 8.41 -0.77
N CYS A 13 -5.14 7.91 -1.85
CA CYS A 13 -5.69 7.96 -3.20
C CYS A 13 -6.69 6.81 -3.40
N ASN A 14 -7.94 7.13 -3.70
CA ASN A 14 -9.00 6.15 -3.94
C ASN A 14 -9.35 6.04 -5.44
N ASP A 15 -8.43 6.41 -6.32
CA ASP A 15 -8.65 6.42 -7.77
C ASP A 15 -8.00 5.19 -8.42
N ALA A 16 -8.83 4.17 -8.70
CA ALA A 16 -8.35 2.90 -9.25
C ALA A 16 -7.71 3.05 -10.64
N GLU A 17 -8.13 4.03 -11.45
CA GLU A 17 -7.52 4.27 -12.76
C GLU A 17 -6.12 4.87 -12.60
N ARG A 18 -5.97 5.85 -11.72
CA ARG A 18 -4.67 6.46 -11.42
C ARG A 18 -3.69 5.45 -10.80
N ILE A 19 -4.18 4.58 -9.91
CA ILE A 19 -3.39 3.50 -9.33
C ILE A 19 -2.99 2.48 -10.41
N SER A 20 -3.91 2.11 -11.31
CA SER A 20 -3.61 1.20 -12.43
C SER A 20 -2.53 1.77 -13.34
N GLN A 21 -2.63 3.05 -13.70
CA GLN A 21 -1.62 3.73 -14.53
C GLN A 21 -0.25 3.77 -13.85
N TRP A 22 -0.20 4.09 -12.56
CA TRP A 22 1.06 4.08 -11.81
C TRP A 22 1.67 2.68 -11.77
N LEU A 23 0.89 1.65 -11.42
CA LEU A 23 1.33 0.26 -11.40
C LEU A 23 1.85 -0.18 -12.78
N ALA A 24 1.15 0.21 -13.85
CA ALA A 24 1.56 -0.13 -15.21
C ALA A 24 2.92 0.47 -15.58
N ASN A 25 3.16 1.71 -15.18
CA ASN A 25 4.45 2.37 -15.38
C ASN A 25 5.55 1.76 -14.50
N ALA A 26 5.26 1.48 -13.22
CA ALA A 26 6.24 0.94 -12.27
C ALA A 26 6.66 -0.50 -12.57
N LEU A 27 5.74 -1.31 -13.12
CA LEU A 27 5.97 -2.71 -13.47
C LEU A 27 6.36 -2.90 -14.94
N GLU A 28 6.37 -1.82 -15.73
CA GLU A 28 6.60 -1.84 -17.18
C GLU A 28 5.71 -2.87 -17.92
N THR A 29 4.50 -3.09 -17.38
CA THR A 29 3.53 -4.09 -17.85
C THR A 29 2.14 -3.48 -17.81
N SER A 30 1.25 -3.87 -18.73
CA SER A 30 -0.15 -3.44 -18.67
C SER A 30 -0.83 -3.92 -17.38
N VAL A 31 -1.30 -2.98 -16.56
CA VAL A 31 -2.09 -3.26 -15.36
C VAL A 31 -3.42 -2.53 -15.47
N THR A 32 -4.51 -3.27 -15.34
CA THR A 32 -5.86 -2.73 -15.28
C THR A 32 -6.55 -3.33 -14.08
N LEU A 33 -6.86 -2.50 -13.08
CA LEU A 33 -7.67 -2.91 -11.94
C LEU A 33 -9.13 -3.00 -12.36
N GLU A 34 -9.70 -4.19 -12.25
CA GLU A 34 -11.11 -4.45 -12.57
C GLU A 34 -11.91 -4.63 -11.30
N ARG A 35 -13.18 -4.18 -11.28
CA ARG A 35 -14.06 -4.37 -10.12
C ARG A 35 -14.25 -5.86 -9.86
N ALA A 36 -13.94 -6.30 -8.64
CA ALA A 36 -14.06 -7.69 -8.20
C ALA A 36 -15.06 -7.87 -7.04
N GLY A 37 -15.69 -6.78 -6.58
CA GLY A 37 -16.68 -6.79 -5.50
C GLY A 37 -17.04 -5.38 -5.05
N LYS A 38 -17.78 -5.28 -3.93
CA LYS A 38 -18.08 -3.99 -3.32
C LYS A 38 -16.78 -3.41 -2.77
N HIS A 39 -16.37 -2.23 -3.28
CA HIS A 39 -15.12 -1.54 -2.91
C HIS A 39 -13.84 -2.33 -3.19
N GLN A 40 -13.89 -3.38 -4.02
CA GLN A 40 -12.72 -4.21 -4.31
C GLN A 40 -12.41 -4.20 -5.80
N TRP A 41 -11.13 -4.10 -6.09
CA TRP A 41 -10.57 -4.16 -7.43
C TRP A 41 -9.42 -5.14 -7.47
N ARG A 42 -9.26 -5.85 -8.58
CA ARG A 42 -8.19 -6.84 -8.75
C ARG A 42 -7.52 -6.69 -10.10
N ALA A 43 -6.24 -7.00 -10.13
CA ALA A 43 -5.49 -7.23 -11.35
C ALA A 43 -4.59 -8.46 -11.15
N ALA A 44 -4.20 -9.10 -12.24
CA ALA A 44 -3.23 -10.18 -12.18
C ALA A 44 -2.30 -10.16 -13.39
N PRO A 45 -1.53 -9.08 -13.59
CA PRO A 45 -0.57 -8.99 -14.70
C PRO A 45 0.46 -10.12 -14.66
N ILE A 46 1.03 -10.43 -15.83
CA ILE A 46 2.22 -11.26 -15.92
C ILE A 46 3.44 -10.34 -15.83
N TYR A 47 4.21 -10.50 -14.76
CA TYR A 47 5.41 -9.70 -14.49
C TYR A 47 6.60 -10.65 -14.27
N LYS A 48 7.70 -10.39 -15.00
CA LYS A 48 8.89 -11.27 -15.03
C LYS A 48 8.56 -12.76 -15.26
N GLY A 49 7.53 -13.03 -16.08
CA GLY A 49 7.09 -14.40 -16.41
C GLY A 49 6.24 -15.09 -15.34
N GLN A 50 5.90 -14.42 -14.24
CA GLN A 50 5.03 -14.94 -13.19
C GLN A 50 3.77 -14.09 -13.04
N ARG A 51 2.70 -14.69 -12.53
CA ARG A 51 1.46 -13.97 -12.22
C ARG A 51 1.69 -13.15 -10.95
N LEU A 52 1.38 -11.86 -11.01
CA LEU A 52 1.43 -10.94 -9.88
C LEU A 52 -0.01 -10.59 -9.48
N PRO A 53 -0.61 -11.25 -8.48
CA PRO A 53 -1.93 -10.87 -7.98
C PRO A 53 -1.86 -9.51 -7.28
N ILE A 54 -2.79 -8.63 -7.64
CA ILE A 54 -2.94 -7.30 -7.05
C ILE A 54 -4.38 -7.17 -6.57
N LEU A 55 -4.55 -6.71 -5.34
CA LEU A 55 -5.84 -6.42 -4.73
C LEU A 55 -5.83 -4.97 -4.22
N LEU A 56 -6.82 -4.19 -4.63
CA LEU A 56 -7.09 -2.88 -4.09
C LEU A 56 -8.45 -2.90 -3.39
N VAL A 57 -8.48 -2.54 -2.12
CA VAL A 57 -9.69 -2.44 -1.30
C VAL A 57 -9.88 -0.98 -0.90
N GLU A 58 -10.89 -0.32 -1.45
CA GLU A 58 -11.25 1.05 -1.09
C GLU A 58 -11.82 1.09 0.34
N ASN A 59 -11.51 2.13 1.11
CA ASN A 59 -11.95 2.30 2.50
C ASN A 59 -11.59 1.11 3.40
N ALA A 60 -10.40 0.54 3.21
CA ALA A 60 -9.88 -0.53 4.06
C ALA A 60 -9.54 -0.04 5.48
N ALA A 61 -9.13 1.23 5.59
CA ALA A 61 -8.91 1.94 6.83
C ALA A 61 -9.48 3.36 6.72
N ASP A 62 -9.44 4.16 7.78
CA ASP A 62 -10.01 5.52 7.83
C ASP A 62 -9.60 6.35 6.60
N ARG A 63 -10.52 6.48 5.64
CA ARG A 63 -10.38 7.18 4.35
C ARG A 63 -9.23 6.71 3.44
N MET A 64 -8.64 5.54 3.70
CA MET A 64 -7.52 5.01 2.91
C MET A 64 -7.88 3.66 2.27
N ALA A 65 -7.40 3.44 1.05
CA ALA A 65 -7.49 2.17 0.36
C ALA A 65 -6.29 1.27 0.69
N SER A 66 -6.48 -0.03 0.90
CA SER A 66 -5.38 -1.00 1.00
C SER A 66 -5.04 -1.51 -0.40
N LEU A 67 -3.77 -1.41 -0.78
CA LEU A 67 -3.20 -2.01 -1.98
C LEU A 67 -2.26 -3.13 -1.55
N TRP A 68 -2.59 -4.34 -1.98
CA TRP A 68 -1.82 -5.55 -1.72
C TRP A 68 -1.27 -6.14 -3.02
N LEU A 69 0.03 -6.46 -3.02
CA LEU A 69 0.74 -7.12 -4.10
C LEU A 69 1.32 -8.44 -3.58
N ASP A 70 0.83 -9.56 -4.09
CA ASP A 70 1.19 -10.90 -3.63
C ASP A 70 2.37 -11.45 -4.46
N SER A 71 3.57 -10.86 -4.31
CA SER A 71 4.79 -11.35 -4.97
C SER A 71 6.08 -10.74 -4.43
N ASP A 72 7.13 -11.56 -4.32
CA ASP A 72 8.51 -11.13 -4.03
C ASP A 72 9.20 -10.44 -5.22
N LEU A 73 8.64 -10.55 -6.42
CA LEU A 73 9.28 -10.09 -7.65
C LEU A 73 9.15 -8.60 -7.90
N THR A 74 8.26 -7.94 -7.14
CA THR A 74 7.93 -6.52 -7.26
C THR A 74 9.21 -5.66 -7.27
N PRO A 75 9.18 -4.48 -7.93
CA PRO A 75 10.36 -3.61 -7.99
C PRO A 75 10.74 -3.04 -6.62
N TRP A 76 9.86 -3.13 -5.63
CA TRP A 76 10.06 -2.66 -4.28
C TRP A 76 10.45 -3.84 -3.38
N PRO A 77 11.57 -3.78 -2.64
CA PRO A 77 11.95 -4.88 -1.76
C PRO A 77 11.08 -4.98 -0.50
N ARG A 78 10.47 -3.88 -0.04
CA ARG A 78 9.68 -3.81 1.20
C ARG A 78 8.50 -2.85 1.05
N ASP A 79 7.56 -2.91 1.98
CA ASP A 79 6.39 -2.01 1.98
C ASP A 79 6.77 -0.54 1.99
N ALA A 80 7.78 -0.16 2.79
CA ALA A 80 8.24 1.23 2.87
C ALA A 80 8.80 1.75 1.53
N ASP A 81 9.44 0.88 0.75
CA ASP A 81 9.99 1.23 -0.55
C ASP A 81 8.85 1.40 -1.58
N CYS A 82 7.80 0.58 -1.50
CA CYS A 82 6.57 0.75 -2.27
C CYS A 82 5.81 2.02 -1.85
N ALA A 83 5.69 2.28 -0.55
CA ALA A 83 5.00 3.43 0.01
C ALA A 83 5.58 4.76 -0.48
N ARG A 84 6.90 4.87 -0.51
CA ARG A 84 7.60 6.05 -1.06
C ARG A 84 7.30 6.25 -2.54
N ALA A 85 7.43 5.19 -3.34
CA ALA A 85 7.19 5.25 -4.78
C ALA A 85 5.72 5.60 -5.09
N ALA A 86 4.78 5.01 -4.36
CA ALA A 86 3.36 5.28 -4.46
C ALA A 86 3.05 6.74 -4.07
N SER A 87 3.57 7.22 -2.94
CA SER A 87 3.34 8.59 -2.48
C SER A 87 3.85 9.62 -3.49
N GLN A 88 5.05 9.41 -4.03
CA GLN A 88 5.64 10.28 -5.04
C GLN A 88 4.84 10.29 -6.35
N ALA A 89 4.40 9.13 -6.84
CA ALA A 89 3.67 9.02 -8.11
C ALA A 89 2.21 9.49 -8.01
N LEU A 90 1.54 9.18 -6.90
CA LEU A 90 0.14 9.50 -6.67
C LEU A 90 -0.04 10.85 -5.97
N ALA A 91 1.04 11.50 -5.54
CA ALA A 91 1.02 12.75 -4.78
C ALA A 91 0.01 12.70 -3.63
N CYS A 92 0.01 11.58 -2.91
CA CYS A 92 -0.90 11.32 -1.80
C CYS A 92 -0.14 10.78 -0.60
N GLU A 93 -0.79 10.84 0.55
CA GLU A 93 -0.32 10.13 1.72
C GLU A 93 -0.39 8.61 1.50
N VAL A 94 0.67 7.93 1.91
CA VAL A 94 0.77 6.47 1.89
C VAL A 94 1.31 6.00 3.22
N ARG A 95 0.76 4.90 3.72
CA ARG A 95 1.20 4.28 4.98
C ARG A 95 1.46 2.79 4.77
N CYS A 96 2.33 2.20 5.56
CA CYS A 96 2.55 0.77 5.56
C CYS A 96 3.00 0.29 6.94
N SER A 97 2.98 -1.02 7.14
CA SER A 97 3.54 -1.63 8.34
C SER A 97 5.04 -1.33 8.45
N LEU A 98 5.59 -1.32 9.67
CA LEU A 98 7.03 -1.11 9.91
C LEU A 98 7.90 -2.30 9.48
N GLY A 99 7.28 -3.38 9.00
CA GLY A 99 7.89 -4.61 8.53
C GLY A 99 6.93 -5.78 8.67
N GLY A 100 7.44 -7.00 8.50
CA GLY A 100 6.66 -8.22 8.76
C GLY A 100 6.19 -8.27 10.22
N TRP A 101 4.87 -8.44 10.41
CA TRP A 101 4.27 -8.47 11.73
C TRP A 101 4.83 -9.63 12.57
N GLN A 102 5.29 -9.32 13.78
CA GLN A 102 5.73 -10.31 14.76
C GLN A 102 4.86 -10.23 16.02
N PRO A 103 4.62 -11.35 16.72
CA PRO A 103 3.93 -11.33 18.00
C PRO A 103 4.71 -10.47 19.00
N GLY A 104 4.12 -9.36 19.41
CA GLY A 104 4.73 -8.36 20.31
C GLY A 104 5.01 -7.01 19.65
N ASP A 105 4.86 -6.90 18.32
CA ASP A 105 4.84 -5.60 17.65
C ASP A 105 3.57 -4.83 18.00
N ASP A 106 3.73 -3.52 18.11
CA ASP A 106 2.65 -2.58 18.38
C ASP A 106 1.82 -2.43 17.09
N PRO A 107 0.60 -2.98 17.03
CA PRO A 107 -0.20 -3.07 15.81
C PRO A 107 -0.61 -1.70 15.27
N ASP A 108 -0.45 -0.65 16.09
CA ASP A 108 -0.93 0.68 15.81
C ASP A 108 0.17 1.57 15.23
N ARG A 109 1.41 1.08 15.15
CA ARG A 109 2.53 1.82 14.56
C ARG A 109 2.68 1.53 13.08
N PHE A 110 2.58 2.60 12.30
CA PHE A 110 2.73 2.56 10.86
C PHE A 110 3.84 3.51 10.41
N PHE A 111 4.51 3.13 9.34
CA PHE A 111 5.34 4.05 8.58
C PHE A 111 4.44 4.90 7.68
N GLN A 112 4.57 6.21 7.73
CA GLN A 112 3.84 7.18 6.92
C GLN A 112 4.79 7.90 5.99
N VAL A 113 4.36 8.07 4.75
CA VAL A 113 4.99 8.92 3.73
C VAL A 113 3.94 9.90 3.23
N LEU A 114 4.24 11.20 3.35
CA LEU A 114 3.38 12.28 2.91
C LEU A 114 3.75 12.74 1.49
N ALA A 115 2.79 13.37 0.82
CA ALA A 115 2.95 13.83 -0.56
C ALA A 115 4.05 14.91 -0.74
N ASP A 116 4.47 15.57 0.34
CA ASP A 116 5.58 16.52 0.35
C ASP A 116 6.96 15.85 0.47
N GLY A 117 6.99 14.52 0.59
CA GLY A 117 8.20 13.72 0.79
C GLY A 117 8.60 13.52 2.25
N SER A 118 7.86 14.09 3.20
CA SER A 118 8.08 13.83 4.63
C SER A 118 7.75 12.38 4.98
N GLU A 119 8.63 11.73 5.73
CA GLU A 119 8.46 10.33 6.16
C GLU A 119 8.68 10.17 7.66
N GLY A 120 7.95 9.26 8.30
CA GLY A 120 8.05 9.05 9.74
C GLY A 120 7.19 7.91 10.26
N VAL A 121 7.43 7.52 11.52
CA VAL A 121 6.58 6.55 12.22
C VAL A 121 5.45 7.29 12.91
N ILE A 122 4.21 6.85 12.68
CA ILE A 122 3.02 7.38 13.33
C ILE A 122 2.32 6.27 14.12
N TYR A 123 1.52 6.70 15.09
CA TYR A 123 0.45 5.87 15.62
C TYR A 123 -0.81 6.13 14.80
N TRP A 124 -1.43 5.09 14.26
CA TRP A 124 -2.66 5.22 13.49
C TRP A 124 -3.78 5.71 14.43
N PRO A 125 -4.43 6.85 14.13
CA PRO A 125 -5.28 7.54 15.09
C PRO A 125 -6.64 6.87 15.41
N ASP A 126 -6.84 5.58 15.10
CA ASP A 126 -8.10 4.87 15.43
C ASP A 126 -7.88 3.46 15.98
N ALA A 127 -6.78 3.26 16.70
CA ALA A 127 -6.64 2.11 17.57
C ALA A 127 -6.60 2.57 19.03
N GLY A 128 -7.77 2.97 19.55
CA GLY A 128 -7.99 3.01 20.99
C GLY A 128 -7.32 4.13 21.80
N ALA A 129 -6.90 5.25 21.21
CA ALA A 129 -6.60 6.45 21.99
C ALA A 129 -7.89 7.27 22.20
N GLN A 130 -8.69 6.88 23.19
CA GLN A 130 -9.50 7.88 23.89
C GLN A 130 -8.54 8.88 24.49
N ASP A 131 -8.38 10.04 23.84
CA ASP A 131 -7.63 11.17 24.38
C ASP A 131 -8.31 11.58 25.69
N GLY A 132 -7.69 11.17 26.79
CA GLY A 132 -7.99 11.66 28.12
C GLY A 132 -7.72 13.16 28.15
N LYS A 133 -8.72 13.95 27.79
CA LYS A 133 -8.74 15.38 28.14
C LYS A 133 -9.05 15.51 29.62
N LYS A 134 -7.99 15.90 30.35
CA LYS A 134 -8.02 16.55 31.66
C LYS A 134 -9.02 17.70 31.71
#